data_AF-A0A9E2M1G0-F1
#
_entry.id   AF-A0A9E2M1G0-F1
#
_cell.length_a   1.000
_cell.length_b   1.000
_cell.length_c   1.000
_cell.angle_alpha   90.00
_cell.angle_beta   90.00
_cell.angle_gamma   90.00
#
_symmetry.space_group_name_H-M   'P 1'
#
loop_
_entity.id
_entity.type
_entity.pdbx_description
1 polymer ?
#
loop_
_entity_poly.entity_id
_entity_poly.type
_entity_poly.pdbx_seq_one_letter_code
_entity_poly.pdbx_strand_id
1 'polypeptide(L)'
;MTKKLKSANQEIIEKMASLGQLSATVAHELNNPLEGILTYIKLQSKRLRENNLSKEDFENILYDLNFVIEETMHCGNIVKNLLLFSKQQAFEFKEVNFEHIIEKCILLVAHHLQMSDISLVRNTHKRYLGNLNGKYKFRNIDS
;
A
#
# COMPACT_ATOMS: atom_id res chain seq x y z
N MET A 1 27.04 -2.66 32.90
CA MET A 1 27.15 -1.60 31.87
C MET A 1 27.39 -2.19 30.46
N THR A 2 28.35 -3.11 30.30
CA THR A 2 28.77 -3.67 29.00
C THR A 2 27.68 -4.48 28.26
N LYS A 3 26.85 -5.25 28.96
CA LYS A 3 25.80 -6.10 28.33
C LYS A 3 24.70 -5.28 27.62
N LYS A 4 24.27 -4.15 28.20
CA LYS A 4 23.27 -3.23 27.64
C LYS A 4 23.79 -2.49 26.39
N LEU A 5 25.07 -2.09 26.42
CA LEU A 5 25.72 -1.46 25.26
C LEU A 5 25.84 -2.46 24.10
N LYS A 6 26.22 -3.70 24.40
CA LYS A 6 26.35 -4.77 23.41
C LYS A 6 25.00 -5.15 22.78
N SER A 7 23.93 -5.22 23.58
CA SER A 7 22.57 -5.48 23.07
C SER A 7 22.03 -4.33 22.23
N ALA A 8 22.24 -3.07 22.64
CA ALA A 8 21.83 -1.91 21.84
C ALA A 8 22.59 -1.85 20.51
N ASN A 9 23.88 -2.18 20.51
CA ASN A 9 24.68 -2.22 19.28
C ASN A 9 24.21 -3.36 18.35
N GLN A 10 23.86 -4.51 18.91
CA GLN A 10 23.28 -5.63 18.15
C GLN A 10 21.94 -5.24 17.50
N GLU A 11 21.06 -4.56 18.24
CA GLU A 11 19.78 -4.08 17.72
C GLU A 11 19.96 -3.06 16.58
N ILE A 12 20.96 -2.17 16.67
CA ILE A 12 21.29 -1.22 15.59
C ILE A 12 21.78 -1.97 14.35
N ILE A 13 22.65 -2.98 14.52
CA ILE A 13 23.16 -3.79 13.40
C ILE A 13 22.00 -4.53 12.70
N GLU A 14 21.09 -5.13 13.46
CA GLU A 14 19.91 -5.82 12.92
C GLU A 14 18.97 -4.88 12.17
N LYS A 15 18.76 -3.66 12.69
CA LYS A 15 17.99 -2.61 11.99
C LYS A 15 18.66 -2.18 10.68
N MET A 16 19.98 -2.02 10.68
CA MET A 16 20.74 -1.64 9.48
C MET A 16 20.73 -2.75 8.42
N ALA A 17 20.89 -4.01 8.83
CA ALA A 17 20.77 -5.16 7.92
C ALA A 17 19.36 -5.23 7.30
N SER A 18 18.33 -5.08 8.12
CA SER A 18 16.94 -5.07 7.66
C SER A 18 16.67 -3.92 6.68
N LEU A 19 17.20 -2.72 6.97
CA LEU A 19 17.10 -1.56 6.09
C LEU A 19 17.83 -1.79 4.75
N GLY A 20 19.01 -2.40 4.77
CA GLY A 20 19.76 -2.74 3.56
C GLY A 20 18.99 -3.73 2.68
N GLN A 21 18.42 -4.78 3.27
CA GLN A 21 17.62 -5.76 2.54
C GLN A 21 16.35 -5.16 1.95
N LEU A 22 15.63 -4.32 2.71
CA LEU A 22 14.47 -3.59 2.21
C LEU A 22 14.86 -2.64 1.08
N SER A 23 15.96 -1.91 1.21
CA SER A 23 16.43 -0.97 0.18
C SER A 23 16.78 -1.70 -1.12
N ALA A 24 17.45 -2.85 -1.04
CA ALA A 24 17.76 -3.68 -2.20
C ALA A 24 16.49 -4.22 -2.88
N THR A 25 15.51 -4.66 -2.08
CA THR A 25 14.22 -5.15 -2.59
C THR A 25 13.45 -4.05 -3.29
N VAL A 26 13.32 -2.86 -2.68
CA VAL A 26 12.65 -1.72 -3.28
C VAL A 26 13.34 -1.25 -4.56
N ALA A 27 14.68 -1.21 -4.58
CA ALA A 27 15.42 -0.87 -5.79
C ALA A 27 15.14 -1.88 -6.92
N HIS A 28 15.11 -3.18 -6.61
CA HIS A 28 14.77 -4.21 -7.57
C HIS A 28 13.33 -4.06 -8.08
N GLU A 29 12.36 -3.88 -7.18
CA GLU A 29 10.95 -3.71 -7.53
C GLU A 29 10.68 -2.42 -8.31
N LEU A 30 11.45 -1.35 -8.10
CA LEU A 30 11.37 -0.12 -8.90
C LEU A 30 11.99 -0.29 -10.29
N ASN A 31 13.08 -1.03 -10.40
CA ASN A 31 13.74 -1.23 -11.70
C ASN A 31 12.85 -2.01 -12.67
N ASN A 32 12.04 -2.95 -12.17
CA ASN A 32 11.13 -3.75 -12.99
C ASN A 32 10.15 -2.90 -13.85
N PRO A 33 9.27 -2.06 -13.27
CA PRO A 33 8.35 -1.22 -14.03
C PRO A 33 9.11 -0.20 -14.90
N LEU A 34 10.24 0.33 -14.44
CA LEU A 34 11.06 1.28 -15.21
C LEU A 34 11.61 0.66 -16.50
N GLU A 35 12.04 -0.60 -16.45
CA GLU A 35 12.53 -1.32 -17.62
C GLU A 35 11.40 -1.62 -18.62
N GLY A 36 10.21 -1.95 -18.12
CA GLY A 36 8.99 -2.05 -18.91
C GLY A 36 8.66 -0.73 -19.63
N ILE A 37 8.57 0.37 -18.87
CA ILE A 37 8.30 1.73 -19.38
C ILE A 37 9.30 2.09 -20.49
N LEU A 38 10.60 1.92 -20.23
CA LEU A 38 11.65 2.25 -21.19
C LEU A 38 11.53 1.44 -22.49
N THR A 39 11.21 0.15 -22.37
CA THR A 39 11.06 -0.75 -23.51
C THR A 39 9.91 -0.31 -24.42
N TYR A 40 8.74 -0.05 -23.84
CA TYR A 40 7.56 0.38 -24.61
C TYR A 40 7.75 1.77 -25.23
N ILE A 41 8.36 2.72 -24.52
CA ILE A 41 8.68 4.05 -25.07
C ILE A 41 9.63 3.92 -26.27
N LYS A 42 10.68 3.09 -26.17
CA LYS A 42 11.61 2.83 -27.30
C LYS A 42 10.89 2.19 -28.49
N LEU A 43 10.02 1.22 -28.24
CA LEU A 43 9.25 0.54 -29.27
C LEU A 43 8.34 1.52 -30.03
N GLN A 44 7.54 2.31 -29.30
CA GLN A 44 6.66 3.30 -29.93
C GLN A 44 7.46 4.39 -30.66
N SER A 45 8.57 4.86 -30.08
CA SER A 45 9.45 5.84 -30.73
C SER A 45 10.00 5.32 -32.07
N LYS A 46 10.31 4.03 -32.18
CA LYS A 46 10.74 3.41 -33.43
C LYS A 46 9.60 3.37 -34.45
N ARG A 47 8.42 2.88 -34.05
CA ARG A 47 7.22 2.81 -34.91
C ARG A 47 6.82 4.18 -35.46
N LEU A 48 6.79 5.20 -34.61
CA LEU A 48 6.43 6.57 -35.00
C LEU A 48 7.39 7.18 -36.03
N ARG A 49 8.67 6.76 -36.05
CA ARG A 49 9.65 7.24 -37.04
C ARG A 49 9.47 6.62 -38.42
N GLU A 50 8.85 5.45 -38.52
CA GLU A 50 8.65 4.75 -39.80
C GLU A 50 7.57 5.42 -40.66
N ASN A 51 6.81 6.39 -40.13
CA ASN A 51 5.90 7.31 -40.83
C ASN A 51 4.84 6.66 -41.74
N ASN A 52 4.53 5.38 -41.53
CA ASN A 52 3.53 4.59 -42.26
C ASN A 52 2.58 3.86 -41.29
N LEU A 53 2.02 4.59 -40.33
CA LEU A 53 1.13 4.00 -39.32
C LEU A 53 -0.27 3.80 -39.87
N SER A 54 -0.77 2.57 -39.76
CA SER A 54 -2.18 2.25 -39.96
C SER A 54 -3.02 2.68 -38.77
N LYS A 55 -4.35 2.70 -38.91
CA LYS A 55 -5.26 2.95 -37.79
C LYS A 55 -5.08 1.92 -36.66
N GLU A 56 -4.80 0.67 -37.00
CA GLU A 56 -4.53 -0.40 -36.03
C GLU A 56 -3.23 -0.14 -35.24
N ASP A 57 -2.19 0.39 -35.90
CA ASP A 57 -0.95 0.76 -35.21
C ASP A 57 -1.17 1.87 -34.18
N PHE A 58 -2.05 2.84 -34.48
CA PHE A 58 -2.42 3.88 -33.51
C PHE A 58 -3.12 3.31 -32.28
N GLU A 59 -4.05 2.37 -32.44
CA GLU A 59 -4.72 1.71 -31.30
C GLU A 59 -3.71 0.91 -30.46
N ASN A 60 -2.78 0.20 -31.11
CA ASN A 60 -1.70 -0.52 -30.42
C ASN A 60 -0.77 0.43 -29.65
N ILE A 61 -0.42 1.58 -30.24
CA ILE A 61 0.37 2.63 -29.56
C ILE A 61 -0.39 3.13 -28.32
N LEU A 62 -1.69 3.39 -28.43
CA LEU A 62 -2.50 3.86 -27.28
C LEU A 62 -2.57 2.80 -26.18
N TYR A 63 -2.74 1.53 -26.53
CA TYR A 63 -2.69 0.42 -25.58
C TYR A 63 -1.34 0.37 -24.85
N ASP A 64 -0.24 0.41 -25.61
CA ASP A 64 1.11 0.38 -25.07
C ASP A 64 1.41 1.61 -24.17
N LEU A 65 0.83 2.79 -24.48
CA LEU A 65 0.93 3.99 -23.64
C LEU A 65 0.12 3.86 -22.34
N ASN A 66 -1.04 3.21 -22.36
CA ASN A 66 -1.79 2.93 -21.14
C ASN A 66 -0.99 2.03 -20.20
N PHE A 67 -0.31 1.00 -20.73
CA PHE A 67 0.60 0.18 -19.95
C PHE A 67 1.72 1.03 -19.29
N VAL A 68 2.33 1.96 -20.03
CA VAL A 68 3.35 2.88 -19.49
C VAL A 68 2.80 3.74 -18.34
N ILE A 69 1.56 4.21 -18.45
CA ILE A 69 0.90 5.00 -17.40
C ILE A 69 0.70 4.14 -16.13
N GLU A 70 0.23 2.90 -16.28
CA GLU A 70 0.03 1.96 -15.17
C GLU A 70 1.33 1.66 -14.43
N GLU A 71 2.40 1.33 -15.16
CA GLU A 71 3.71 1.06 -14.57
C GLU A 71 4.30 2.31 -13.88
N THR A 72 4.03 3.50 -14.42
CA THR A 72 4.46 4.76 -13.78
C THR A 72 3.73 4.99 -12.46
N MET A 73 2.43 4.70 -12.40
CA MET A 73 1.67 4.74 -11.14
C MET A 73 2.17 3.68 -10.15
N HIS A 74 2.54 2.49 -10.64
CA HIS A 74 3.12 1.44 -9.82
C HIS A 74 4.43 1.89 -9.15
N CYS A 75 5.36 2.50 -9.90
CA CYS A 75 6.55 3.15 -9.34
C CYS A 75 6.21 4.13 -8.21
N GLY A 76 5.21 4.99 -8.44
CA GLY A 76 4.76 5.96 -7.44
C GLY A 76 4.25 5.30 -6.15
N ASN A 77 3.54 4.18 -6.28
CA ASN A 77 3.06 3.40 -5.13
C ASN A 77 4.20 2.76 -4.34
N ILE A 78 5.22 2.22 -5.00
CA ILE A 78 6.41 1.67 -4.33
C ILE A 78 7.10 2.77 -3.51
N VAL A 79 7.34 3.94 -4.10
CA VAL A 79 7.96 5.08 -3.40
C VAL A 79 7.09 5.55 -2.23
N LYS A 80 5.78 5.65 -2.42
CA LYS A 80 4.83 6.03 -1.36
C LYS A 80 4.88 5.05 -0.19
N ASN A 81 4.90 3.75 -0.46
CA ASN A 81 4.99 2.71 0.56
C ASN A 81 6.33 2.78 1.32
N LEU A 82 7.44 3.00 0.61
CA LEU A 82 8.75 3.22 1.25
C LEU A 82 8.75 4.46 2.16
N LEU A 83 8.15 5.58 1.72
CA LEU A 83 8.04 6.79 2.53
C LEU A 83 7.14 6.60 3.76
N LEU A 84 6.05 5.84 3.62
CA LEU A 84 5.19 5.47 4.75
C LEU A 84 5.95 4.63 5.77
N PHE A 85 6.76 3.69 5.32
CA PHE A 85 7.62 2.87 6.18
C PHE A 85 8.70 3.71 6.89
N SER A 86 9.31 4.67 6.18
CA SER A 86 10.34 5.55 6.74
C SER A 86 9.81 6.54 7.79
N LYS A 87 8.51 6.83 7.81
CA LYS A 87 7.94 7.74 8.80
C LYS A 87 7.86 7.03 10.15
N GLN A 88 8.64 7.51 11.12
CA GLN A 88 8.41 7.23 12.53
C GLN A 88 7.08 7.87 12.95
N GLN A 89 5.97 7.16 12.77
CA GLN A 89 4.73 7.53 13.43
C GLN A 89 4.87 7.19 14.91
N ALA A 90 4.97 8.22 15.75
CA ALA A 90 4.55 8.08 17.13
C ALA A 90 3.05 7.76 17.10
N PHE A 91 2.71 6.48 17.29
CA PHE A 91 1.33 6.08 17.45
C PHE A 91 0.80 6.73 18.72
N GLU A 92 -0.09 7.71 18.55
CA GLU A 92 -0.80 8.31 19.66
C GLU A 92 -2.08 7.52 19.91
N PHE A 93 -2.15 6.86 21.07
CA PHE A 93 -3.38 6.24 21.52
C PHE A 93 -4.37 7.34 21.89
N LYS A 94 -5.48 7.38 21.18
CA LYS A 94 -6.61 8.28 21.48
C LYS A 94 -7.89 7.48 21.55
N GLU A 95 -8.82 7.95 22.38
CA GLU A 95 -10.17 7.42 22.42
C GLU A 95 -10.86 7.70 21.08
N VAL A 96 -11.46 6.67 20.49
CA VAL A 96 -12.14 6.77 19.20
C VAL A 96 -13.46 6.04 19.25
N ASN A 97 -14.45 6.58 18.55
CA ASN A 97 -15.70 5.88 18.32
C ASN A 97 -15.52 4.89 17.17
N PHE A 98 -15.47 3.59 17.50
CA PHE A 98 -15.29 2.51 16.53
C PHE A 98 -16.37 2.49 15.45
N GLU A 99 -17.62 2.76 15.82
CA GLU A 99 -18.77 2.82 14.90
C GLU A 99 -18.51 3.83 13.79
N HIS A 100 -18.05 5.02 14.17
CA HIS A 100 -17.81 6.11 13.26
C HIS A 100 -16.61 5.86 12.32
N ILE A 101 -15.61 5.11 12.78
CA ILE A 101 -14.50 4.67 11.93
C ILE A 101 -15.01 3.71 10.87
N ILE A 102 -15.83 2.73 11.26
CA ILE A 102 -16.42 1.76 10.34
C ILE A 102 -17.28 2.48 9.28
N GLU A 103 -18.12 3.44 9.67
CA GLU A 103 -18.91 4.24 8.72
C GLU A 103 -18.03 4.96 7.68
N LYS A 104 -16.93 5.58 8.12
CA LYS A 104 -15.98 6.25 7.21
C LYS A 104 -15.32 5.26 6.25
N CYS A 105 -14.93 4.09 6.74
CA CYS A 105 -14.37 3.04 5.90
C CYS A 105 -15.38 2.56 4.85
N ILE A 106 -16.65 2.34 5.24
CA ILE A 106 -17.72 1.95 4.33
C ILE A 106 -17.93 3.01 3.25
N LEU A 107 -17.98 4.29 3.62
CA LEU A 107 -18.13 5.40 2.68
C LEU A 107 -17.00 5.42 1.64
N LEU A 108 -15.76 5.19 2.07
CA LEU A 108 -14.59 5.18 1.19
C LEU A 108 -14.66 4.07 0.13
N VAL A 109 -15.22 2.90 0.47
CA VAL A 109 -15.32 1.77 -0.47
C VAL A 109 -16.65 1.68 -1.20
N ALA A 110 -17.66 2.45 -0.78
CA ALA A 110 -19.03 2.36 -1.30
C ALA A 110 -19.11 2.51 -2.82
N HIS A 111 -18.40 3.49 -3.40
CA HIS A 111 -18.37 3.71 -4.84
C HIS A 111 -17.81 2.50 -5.60
N HIS A 112 -16.74 1.90 -5.06
CA HIS A 112 -16.10 0.75 -5.68
C HIS A 112 -17.00 -0.49 -5.61
N LEU A 113 -17.71 -0.68 -4.50
CA LEU A 113 -18.67 -1.78 -4.34
C LEU A 113 -19.86 -1.63 -5.28
N GLN A 114 -20.37 -0.41 -5.49
CA GLN A 114 -21.43 -0.12 -6.45
C GLN A 114 -21.01 -0.42 -7.88
N MET A 115 -19.80 0.00 -8.28
CA MET A 115 -19.28 -0.29 -9.63
C MET A 115 -19.06 -1.79 -9.89
N SER A 116 -18.82 -2.57 -8.84
CA SER A 116 -18.60 -4.02 -8.94
C SER A 116 -19.86 -4.85 -8.68
N ASP A 117 -21.02 -4.21 -8.49
CA ASP A 117 -22.30 -4.85 -8.16
C ASP A 117 -22.24 -5.76 -6.91
N ILE A 118 -21.43 -5.35 -5.93
CA ILE A 118 -21.21 -6.08 -4.67
C ILE A 118 -22.08 -5.46 -3.57
N SER A 119 -22.92 -6.29 -2.95
CA SER A 119 -23.73 -5.89 -1.78
C SER A 119 -22.97 -6.06 -0.47
N LEU A 120 -22.80 -4.98 0.29
CA LEU A 120 -22.22 -5.02 1.62
C LEU A 120 -23.29 -5.29 2.68
N VAL A 121 -23.19 -6.42 3.38
CA VAL A 121 -24.07 -6.75 4.50
C VAL A 121 -23.34 -6.52 5.82
N ARG A 122 -23.94 -5.69 6.69
CA ARG A 122 -23.40 -5.41 8.01
C ARG A 122 -24.12 -6.23 9.07
N ASN A 123 -23.39 -7.09 9.77
CA ASN A 123 -23.92 -7.84 10.91
C ASN A 123 -23.23 -7.39 12.20
N THR A 124 -23.93 -6.59 13.01
CA THR A 124 -23.42 -6.08 14.29
C THR A 124 -23.81 -7.02 15.43
N HIS A 125 -22.99 -8.03 15.71
CA HIS A 125 -23.13 -8.78 16.96
C HIS A 125 -22.63 -7.94 18.14
N LYS A 126 -23.55 -7.50 19.01
CA LYS A 126 -23.27 -6.78 20.28
C LYS A 126 -22.32 -7.52 21.25
N ARG A 127 -21.92 -8.76 20.96
CA ARG A 127 -21.13 -9.64 21.84
C ARG A 127 -19.61 -9.45 21.75
N TYR A 128 -19.09 -8.82 20.69
CA TYR A 128 -17.63 -8.63 20.48
C TYR A 128 -17.17 -7.18 20.58
N LEU A 129 -18.09 -6.24 20.72
CA LEU A 129 -17.74 -4.89 21.11
C LEU A 129 -17.63 -4.89 22.63
N GLY A 130 -16.44 -5.25 23.12
CA GLY A 130 -16.05 -4.99 24.50
C GLY A 130 -16.46 -3.56 24.87
N ASN A 131 -17.02 -3.41 26.06
CA ASN A 131 -17.68 -2.20 26.54
C ASN A 131 -16.80 -0.93 26.34
N LEU A 132 -16.98 -0.22 25.22
CA LEU A 132 -16.25 1.00 24.85
C LEU A 132 -16.95 2.26 25.39
N ASN A 133 -17.46 2.19 26.62
CA ASN A 133 -17.88 3.37 27.36
C ASN A 133 -17.83 3.10 28.86
N GLY A 134 -16.81 3.64 29.52
CA GLY A 134 -16.80 3.90 30.95
C GLY A 134 -16.55 2.69 31.87
N LYS A 135 -15.39 2.73 32.55
CA LYS A 135 -15.06 2.12 33.86
C LYS A 135 -15.86 0.87 34.30
N TYR A 136 -15.31 -0.34 34.12
CA TYR A 136 -15.67 -1.48 34.99
C TYR A 136 -14.48 -2.36 35.38
N LYS A 137 -14.46 -2.75 36.66
CA LYS A 137 -13.71 -3.89 37.23
C LYS A 137 -14.41 -5.17 36.77
N PHE A 138 -13.65 -6.12 36.22
CA PHE A 138 -14.17 -7.44 35.85
C PHE A 138 -14.41 -8.29 37.09
N ARG A 139 -15.59 -8.91 37.19
CA ARG A 139 -15.87 -10.01 38.11
C ARG A 139 -15.95 -11.28 37.27
N ASN A 140 -15.02 -12.20 37.49
CA ASN A 140 -15.06 -13.55 36.92
C ASN A 140 -16.34 -14.26 37.35
N ILE A 141 -16.96 -14.99 36.43
CA ILE A 141 -17.76 -16.16 36.75
C ILE A 141 -17.45 -17.22 35.70
N ASP A 142 -16.88 -18.33 36.19
CA ASP A 142 -16.70 -19.58 35.48
C ASP A 142 -18.03 -20.17 35.01
N SER A 143 -18.01 -20.83 33.85
CA SER A 143 -18.77 -22.05 33.56
C SER A 143 -18.23 -22.69 32.29
#